data_AF-A0A5P8KDN3-F1
#
_entry.id   AF-A0A5P8KDN3-F1
#
_cell.length_a   1.000
_cell.length_b   1.000
_cell.length_c   1.000
_cell.angle_alpha   90.00
_cell.angle_beta   90.00
_cell.angle_gamma   90.00
#
_symmetry.space_group_name_H-M   'P 1'
#
loop_
_entity.id
_entity.type
_entity.pdbx_description
1 polymer ?
#
loop_
_entity_poly.entity_id
_entity_poly.type
_entity_poly.pdbx_seq_one_letter_code
_entity_poly.pdbx_strand_id
1 'polypeptide(L)' 'MSPRLGLVADAVTALLADRLTEEMPLLPAYDIQRIADAQTEALAAAGARITLPVTALTRTTAGDTP' A
#
# COMPACT_ATOMS: atom_id res chain seq x y z
N MET A 1 -5.07 18.57 -8.31
CA MET A 1 -5.16 17.41 -7.39
C MET A 1 -4.58 17.82 -6.06
N SER A 2 -5.31 17.69 -4.94
CA SER A 2 -4.78 18.03 -3.62
C SER A 2 -3.64 17.07 -3.27
N PRO A 3 -2.44 17.56 -2.91
CA PRO A 3 -1.28 16.70 -2.60
C PRO A 3 -1.56 15.70 -1.47
N ARG A 4 -2.51 16.02 -0.57
CA ARG A 4 -2.98 15.13 0.50
C ARG A 4 -3.71 13.87 0.01
N LEU A 5 -4.41 13.93 -1.13
CA LEU A 5 -5.08 12.76 -1.69
C LEU A 5 -4.08 11.77 -2.32
N GLY A 6 -3.00 12.29 -2.91
CA GLY A 6 -1.89 11.45 -3.39
C GLY A 6 -1.23 10.68 -2.26
N LEU A 7 -0.88 11.37 -1.16
CA LEU A 7 -0.24 10.76 0.00
C LEU A 7 -1.02 9.60 0.62
N VAL A 8 -2.35 9.67 0.67
CA VAL A 8 -3.17 8.59 1.24
C VAL A 8 -3.23 7.39 0.30
N ALA A 9 -3.34 7.63 -1.01
CA ALA A 9 -3.31 6.55 -2.00
C ALA A 9 -1.96 5.82 -1.96
N ASP A 10 -0.85 6.57 -1.93
CA ASP A 10 0.49 6.02 -1.85
C ASP A 10 0.69 5.19 -0.57
N ALA A 11 0.17 5.67 0.56
CA ALA A 11 0.27 4.96 1.83
C ALA A 11 -0.56 3.67 1.89
N VAL A 12 -1.73 3.64 1.23
CA VAL A 12 -2.55 2.42 1.10
C VAL A 12 -1.80 1.37 0.29
N THR A 13 -1.23 1.77 -0.84
CA THR A 13 -0.42 0.88 -1.69
C THR A 13 0.79 0.34 -0.92
N ALA A 14 1.52 1.20 -0.21
CA ALA A 14 2.68 0.80 0.58
C ALA A 14 2.31 -0.19 1.69
N LEU A 15 1.20 0.02 2.39
CA LEU A 15 0.73 -0.93 3.41
C LEU A 15 0.36 -2.28 2.78
N LEU A 16 -0.29 -2.27 1.61
CA LEU A 16 -0.67 -3.48 0.92
C LEU A 16 0.56 -4.27 0.46
N ALA A 17 1.57 -3.59 -0.06
CA ALA A 17 2.86 -4.20 -0.44
C ALA A 17 3.58 -4.81 0.77
N ASP A 18 3.57 -4.13 1.93
CA ASP A 18 4.17 -4.63 3.17
C ASP A 18 3.49 -5.94 3.61
N ARG A 19 2.16 -6.00 3.57
CA ARG A 19 1.40 -7.22 3.88
C ARG A 19 1.66 -8.36 2.90
N LEU A 20 1.73 -8.06 1.62
CA LEU A 20 2.06 -9.05 0.60
C LEU A 20 3.48 -9.59 0.77
N THR A 21 4.41 -8.80 1.32
CA THR A 21 5.77 -9.25 1.64
C THR A 21 5.77 -10.25 2.80
N GLU A 22 4.95 -10.01 3.84
CA GLU A 22 4.78 -10.95 4.95
C GLU A 22 4.13 -12.27 4.48
N GLU A 23 3.11 -12.19 3.63
CA GLU A 23 2.34 -13.35 3.17
C GLU A 23 3.02 -14.14 2.04
N MET A 24 3.82 -13.47 1.21
CA MET A 24 4.44 -14.03 0.02
C MET A 24 5.96 -13.79 -0.02
N PRO A 25 6.74 -14.32 0.94
CA PRO A 25 8.17 -13.99 1.09
C PRO A 25 9.06 -14.49 -0.06
N LEU A 26 8.53 -15.37 -0.92
CA LEU A 26 9.25 -15.88 -2.10
C LEU A 26 9.04 -15.02 -3.35
N LEU A 27 8.09 -14.07 -3.32
CA LEU A 27 7.91 -13.17 -4.45
C LEU A 27 8.98 -12.05 -4.42
N PRO A 28 9.50 -11.66 -5.60
CA PRO A 28 10.32 -10.46 -5.70
C PRO A 28 9.54 -9.20 -5.30
N ALA A 29 10.21 -8.25 -4.64
CA ALA A 29 9.62 -6.97 -4.23
C ALA A 29 8.97 -6.21 -5.40
N TYR A 30 9.54 -6.30 -6.62
CA TYR A 30 8.94 -5.71 -7.82
C TYR A 30 7.57 -6.30 -8.15
N ASP A 31 7.41 -7.62 -8.05
CA ASP A 31 6.11 -8.25 -8.33
C ASP A 31 5.11 -7.95 -7.22
N ILE A 32 5.54 -7.89 -5.96
CA ILE A 32 4.71 -7.48 -4.83
C ILE A 32 4.17 -6.07 -5.07
N GLN A 33 5.04 -5.12 -5.43
CA GLN A 33 4.65 -3.75 -5.70
C GLN A 33 3.65 -3.66 -6.87
N ARG A 34 3.94 -4.38 -7.97
CA ARG A 34 3.05 -4.43 -9.14
C ARG A 34 1.66 -4.97 -8.78
N ILE A 35 1.58 -5.98 -7.91
CA ILE A 35 0.31 -6.53 -7.44
C ILE A 35 -0.42 -5.52 -6.55
N ALA A 36 0.29 -4.86 -5.63
CA ALA A 36 -0.29 -3.85 -4.75
C ALA A 36 -0.88 -2.67 -5.53
N ASP A 37 -0.17 -2.18 -6.55
CA ASP A 37 -0.64 -1.13 -7.44
C ASP A 37 -1.91 -1.56 -8.17
N ALA A 38 -1.90 -2.75 -8.80
CA ALA A 38 -3.02 -3.27 -9.56
C ALA A 38 -4.27 -3.49 -8.70
N GLN A 39 -4.12 -3.96 -7.46
CA GLN A 39 -5.25 -4.13 -6.55
C GLN A 39 -5.82 -2.80 -6.08
N THR A 40 -4.97 -1.82 -5.78
CA THR A 40 -5.40 -0.48 -5.38
C THR A 40 -6.16 0.20 -6.52
N GLU A 41 -5.69 0.07 -7.76
CA GLU A 41 -6.39 0.56 -8.95
C GLU A 41 -7.74 -0.15 -9.15
N ALA A 42 -7.78 -1.48 -9.02
CA ALA A 42 -9.02 -2.25 -9.16
C ALA A 42 -10.08 -1.86 -8.11
N LEU A 43 -9.66 -1.62 -6.86
CA LEU A 43 -10.53 -1.15 -5.79
C LEU A 43 -11.04 0.27 -6.04
N ALA A 44 -10.18 1.16 -6.53
CA ALA A 44 -10.56 2.52 -6.91
C ALA A 44 -11.57 2.51 -8.07
N ALA A 45 -11.35 1.69 -9.10
CA ALA A 45 -12.25 1.52 -10.24
C ALA A 45 -13.61 0.92 -9.83
N ALA A 46 -13.62 0.05 -8.81
CA ALA A 46 -14.85 -0.48 -8.22
C ALA A 46 -15.60 0.53 -7.34
N GLY A 47 -15.04 1.73 -7.12
CA GLY A 47 -15.61 2.75 -6.24
C GLY A 47 -15.56 2.38 -4.76
N ALA A 48 -14.69 1.44 -4.38
CA ALA A 48 -14.54 1.01 -3.00
C ALA A 48 -13.96 2.14 -2.15
N ARG A 49 -14.55 2.37 -0.97
CA ARG A 49 -13.98 3.28 0.03
C ARG A 49 -13.00 2.53 0.90
N ILE A 50 -11.71 2.71 0.62
CA ILE A 50 -10.64 2.15 1.44
C ILE A 50 -10.50 3.01 2.70
N THR A 51 -10.65 2.38 3.86
CA THR A 51 -10.49 3.04 5.16
C THR A 51 -9.27 2.44 5.84
N LEU A 52 -8.27 3.27 6.11
CA LEU A 52 -7.02 2.84 6.75
C LEU A 52 -6.93 3.44 8.16
N PRO A 53 -6.79 2.62 9.22
CA PRO A 53 -6.53 3.15 10.54
C PRO A 53 -5.13 3.76 10.59
N VAL A 54 -4.98 4.93 11.22
CA VAL A 54 -3.69 5.65 11.30
C VAL A 54 -2.59 4.82 11.96
N THR A 55 -2.94 3.91 12.86
CA THR A 55 -2.01 2.96 13.49
C THR A 55 -1.39 1.95 12.53
N ALA A 56 -1.96 1.75 11.34
CA ALA A 56 -1.35 0.95 10.28
C ALA A 56 -0.22 1.73 9.59
N LEU A 57 -0.33 3.05 9.47
CA LEU A 57 0.66 3.92 8.81
C LEU A 57 1.98 4.00 9.58
N THR A 58 1.92 3.96 10.91
CA THR A 58 3.11 4.04 11.77
C THR A 58 4.01 2.82 11.67
N ARG A 59 3.51 1.68 11.16
CA ARG A 59 4.31 0.48 10.93
C ARG A 59 5.13 0.58 9.64
N THR A 60 4.55 1.14 8.59
CA THR A 60 5.22 1.31 7.29
C THR A 60 6.47 2.18 7.37
N THR A 61 6.51 3.17 8.28
CA THR A 61 7.70 4.03 8.48
C THR A 61 8.78 3.41 9.37
N ALA A 62 8.54 2.27 10.00
CA ALA A 62 9.56 1.61 10.83
C ALA A 62 10.56 0.76 10.02
N GLY A 63 10.29 0.55 8.72
CA GLY A 63 11.18 -0.17 7.80
C GLY A 63 12.29 0.69 7.17
N ASP A 64 12.20 2.02 7.26
CA ASP A 64 13.24 2.95 6.81
C ASP A 64 14.04 3.44 8.03
N THR A 65 15.07 2.69 8.39
CA THR A 65 16.15 3.20 9.25
C THR A 65 17.45 3.10 8.45
N PRO A 66 18.24 4.18 8.34
CA PRO A 66 19.44 4.26 7.49
C PRO A 66 20.58 3.33 7.91
#